data_AF-A0A918HH45-F1
#
_entry.id   AF-A0A918HH45-F1
#
_cell.length_a   1.000
_cell.length_b   1.000
_cell.length_c   1.000
_cell.angle_alpha   90.00
_cell.angle_beta   90.00
_cell.angle_gamma   90.00
#
_symmetry.space_group_name_H-M   'P 1'
#
loop_
_entity.id
_entity.type
_entity.pdbx_description
1 polymer ?
#
loop_
_entity_poly.entity_id
_entity_poly.type
_entity_poly.pdbx_seq_one_letter_code
_entity_poly.pdbx_strand_id
1 'polypeptide(L)'
;MQEVVVAHEWELLNDQPSEEGFPEALRAPTASPALNLGVQVIGSNIVGNDVVEVAAQYMAEHARLEMWMGRHRPPLGFRQQFEMGRAAHEGLILAHEAWIAFQAAYQVSGRKVDHVRDERERLKAALCQATDALVSARGDD
;
A
#
# COMPACT_ATOMS: atom_id res chain seq x y z
N MET A 1 -12.18 18.41 -31.79
CA MET A 1 -12.38 18.51 -30.32
C MET A 1 -12.16 17.19 -29.58
N GLN A 2 -11.76 16.10 -30.28
CA GLN A 2 -11.39 14.80 -29.66
C GLN A 2 -9.88 14.70 -29.40
N GLU A 3 -9.04 15.28 -30.26
CA GLU A 3 -7.56 15.23 -30.12
C GLU A 3 -7.01 15.98 -28.90
N VAL A 4 -7.68 17.06 -28.46
CA VAL A 4 -7.22 17.87 -27.32
C VAL A 4 -7.46 17.17 -25.97
N VAL A 5 -8.52 16.36 -25.87
CA VAL A 5 -8.84 15.59 -24.64
C VAL A 5 -7.83 14.46 -24.47
N VAL A 6 -7.50 13.77 -25.57
CA VAL A 6 -6.51 12.69 -25.56
C VAL A 6 -5.13 13.21 -25.16
N ALA A 7 -4.69 14.36 -25.70
CA ALA A 7 -3.39 14.94 -25.37
C ALA A 7 -3.22 15.28 -23.88
N HIS A 8 -4.28 15.80 -23.23
CA HIS A 8 -4.24 16.14 -21.80
C HIS A 8 -4.24 14.90 -20.89
N GLU A 9 -4.89 13.81 -21.31
CA GLU A 9 -4.85 12.53 -20.59
C GLU A 9 -3.46 11.87 -20.65
N TRP A 10 -2.71 12.06 -21.75
CA TRP A 10 -1.35 11.55 -21.89
C TRP A 10 -0.31 12.33 -21.06
N GLU A 11 -0.47 13.64 -20.90
CA GLU A 11 0.44 14.44 -20.06
C GLU A 11 0.41 14.03 -18.59
N LEU A 12 -0.74 13.55 -18.09
CA LEU A 12 -0.89 13.06 -16.71
C LEU A 12 -0.20 11.72 -16.47
N LEU A 13 0.03 10.91 -17.52
CA LEU A 13 0.81 9.68 -17.39
C LEU A 13 2.30 9.95 -17.17
N ASN A 14 2.79 11.16 -17.45
CA ASN A 14 4.17 11.54 -17.11
C ASN A 14 4.40 11.65 -15.60
N ASP A 15 3.33 11.76 -14.79
CA ASP A 15 3.38 11.74 -13.33
C ASP A 15 3.20 10.32 -12.76
N GLN A 16 3.21 9.27 -13.59
CA GLN A 16 3.29 7.90 -13.06
C GLN A 16 4.62 7.74 -12.31
N PRO A 17 4.60 7.21 -11.08
CA PRO A 17 5.84 6.83 -10.41
C PRO A 17 6.56 5.82 -11.30
N SER A 18 7.81 6.14 -11.65
CA SER A 18 8.66 5.26 -12.46
C SER A 18 8.82 3.90 -11.75
N GLU A 19 8.81 2.80 -12.52
CA GLU A 19 9.15 1.48 -11.96
C GLU A 19 10.58 1.46 -11.38
N GLU A 20 11.46 2.36 -11.86
CA GLU A 20 12.74 2.69 -11.24
C GLU A 20 12.48 3.30 -9.85
N GLY A 21 12.65 2.49 -8.81
CA GLY A 21 12.40 2.87 -7.42
C GLY A 21 11.42 1.95 -6.69
N PHE A 22 10.70 1.08 -7.40
CA PHE A 22 9.80 0.14 -6.76
C PHE A 22 10.56 -0.95 -5.99
N PRO A 23 10.23 -1.25 -4.72
CA PRO A 23 10.95 -2.25 -3.94
C PRO A 23 10.88 -3.64 -4.58
N GLU A 24 12.02 -4.18 -5.00
CA GLU A 24 12.13 -5.52 -5.60
C GLU A 24 11.51 -6.61 -4.71
N ALA A 25 11.68 -6.45 -3.39
CA ALA A 25 11.12 -7.36 -2.39
C ALA A 25 9.59 -7.50 -2.46
N LEU A 26 8.87 -6.51 -3.02
CA LEU A 26 7.42 -6.54 -3.14
C LEU A 26 6.92 -7.09 -4.48
N ARG A 27 7.80 -7.50 -5.40
CA ARG A 27 7.39 -8.05 -6.71
C ARG A 27 6.88 -9.50 -6.65
N ALA A 28 7.13 -10.18 -5.54
CA ALA A 28 6.71 -11.56 -5.29
C ALA A 28 6.18 -11.71 -3.85
N PRO A 29 5.36 -12.73 -3.54
CA PRO A 29 5.05 -13.90 -4.37
C PRO A 29 3.91 -13.75 -5.38
N THR A 30 3.10 -12.69 -5.29
CA THR A 30 1.96 -12.45 -6.18
C THR A 30 2.19 -11.26 -7.11
N ALA A 31 1.32 -11.05 -8.10
CA ALA A 31 1.33 -9.85 -8.92
C ALA A 31 0.85 -8.58 -8.19
N SER A 32 0.36 -8.70 -6.94
CA SER A 32 -0.09 -7.56 -6.13
C SER A 32 0.94 -7.23 -5.05
N PRO A 33 1.66 -6.11 -5.17
CA PRO A 33 2.66 -5.74 -4.18
C PRO A 33 2.09 -5.45 -2.78
N ALA A 34 0.87 -4.92 -2.70
CA ALA A 34 0.17 -4.72 -1.44
C ALA A 34 -0.09 -6.05 -0.70
N LEU A 35 -0.50 -7.09 -1.43
CA LEU A 35 -0.66 -8.42 -0.84
C LEU A 35 0.69 -9.02 -0.42
N ASN A 36 1.74 -8.78 -1.22
CA ASN A 36 3.08 -9.26 -0.91
C ASN A 36 3.64 -8.63 0.37
N LEU A 37 3.43 -7.33 0.59
CA LEU A 37 3.78 -6.66 1.84
C LEU A 37 3.06 -7.31 3.03
N GLY A 38 1.75 -7.48 2.92
CA GLY A 38 0.96 -8.10 3.98
C GLY A 38 1.42 -9.54 4.30
N VAL A 39 1.75 -10.34 3.29
CA VAL A 39 2.33 -11.69 3.47
C VAL A 39 3.67 -11.62 4.21
N GLN A 40 4.55 -10.67 3.89
CA GLN A 40 5.83 -10.51 4.58
C GLN A 40 5.66 -10.12 6.04
N VAL A 41 4.74 -9.18 6.33
CA VAL A 41 4.47 -8.72 7.70
C VAL A 41 3.83 -9.84 8.51
N ILE A 42 2.74 -10.44 8.03
CA ILE A 42 1.98 -11.48 8.75
C ILE A 42 2.79 -12.77 8.89
N GLY A 43 3.56 -13.13 7.86
CA GLY A 43 4.42 -14.32 7.88
C GLY A 43 5.66 -14.15 8.77
N SER A 44 5.91 -12.96 9.31
CA SER A 44 7.06 -12.71 10.17
C SER A 44 6.83 -13.21 11.60
N ASN A 45 7.85 -13.83 12.17
CA ASN A 45 7.84 -14.27 13.56
C ASN A 45 8.23 -13.16 14.57
N ILE A 46 8.42 -11.92 14.11
CA ILE A 46 8.89 -10.80 14.94
C ILE A 46 7.77 -9.80 15.27
N VAL A 47 6.59 -9.96 14.67
CA VAL A 47 5.43 -9.09 14.89
C VAL A 47 4.43 -9.72 15.87
N GLY A 48 3.73 -8.88 16.62
CA GLY A 48 2.61 -9.29 17.48
C GLY A 48 1.29 -9.36 16.73
N ASN A 49 0.27 -9.96 17.36
CA ASN A 49 -1.07 -10.08 16.79
C ASN A 49 -1.71 -8.73 16.45
N ASP A 50 -1.34 -7.66 17.15
CA ASP A 50 -1.84 -6.32 16.89
C ASP A 50 -1.37 -5.78 15.52
N VAL A 51 -0.12 -6.05 15.14
CA VAL A 51 0.38 -5.71 13.80
C VAL A 51 -0.22 -6.63 12.74
N VAL A 52 -0.39 -7.91 13.05
CA VAL A 52 -1.01 -8.90 12.15
C VAL A 52 -2.43 -8.48 11.79
N GLU A 53 -3.23 -8.06 12.77
CA GLU A 53 -4.60 -7.58 12.57
C GLU A 53 -4.64 -6.40 11.60
N VAL A 54 -3.83 -5.36 11.83
CA VAL A 54 -3.80 -4.17 10.98
C VAL A 54 -3.27 -4.50 9.57
N ALA A 55 -2.26 -5.37 9.44
CA ALA A 55 -1.75 -5.80 8.15
C ALA A 55 -2.80 -6.61 7.35
N ALA A 56 -3.56 -7.47 8.03
CA ALA A 56 -4.65 -8.23 7.41
C ALA A 56 -5.79 -7.30 6.95
N GLN A 57 -6.12 -6.29 7.75
CA GLN A 57 -7.10 -5.27 7.39
C GLN A 57 -6.66 -4.48 6.16
N TYR A 58 -5.40 -4.06 6.09
CA TYR A 58 -4.82 -3.41 4.92
C TYR A 58 -4.96 -4.27 3.64
N MET A 59 -4.59 -5.56 3.71
CA MET A 59 -4.75 -6.48 2.58
C MET A 59 -6.21 -6.61 2.14
N ALA A 60 -7.13 -6.70 3.12
CA ALA A 60 -8.55 -6.82 2.86
C ALA A 60 -9.11 -5.56 2.19
N GLU A 61 -8.75 -4.36 2.65
CA GLU A 61 -9.18 -3.11 2.01
C GLU A 61 -8.59 -2.92 0.62
N HIS A 62 -7.34 -3.32 0.40
CA HIS A 62 -6.74 -3.30 -0.94
C HIS A 62 -7.52 -4.21 -1.90
N ALA A 63 -7.81 -5.45 -1.48
CA ALA A 63 -8.61 -6.37 -2.29
C ALA A 63 -10.02 -5.82 -2.56
N ARG A 64 -10.66 -5.19 -1.57
CA ARG A 64 -11.97 -4.55 -1.75
C ARG A 64 -11.90 -3.38 -2.73
N LEU A 65 -10.85 -2.56 -2.70
CA LEU A 65 -10.65 -1.47 -3.64
C LEU A 65 -10.57 -2.00 -5.09
N GLU A 66 -9.72 -2.99 -5.33
CA GLU A 66 -9.56 -3.63 -6.65
C GLU A 66 -10.89 -4.22 -7.15
N MET A 67 -11.60 -4.93 -6.27
CA MET A 67 -12.92 -5.49 -6.60
C MET A 67 -13.97 -4.40 -6.88
N TRP A 68 -13.96 -3.31 -6.13
CA TRP A 68 -14.86 -2.17 -6.32
C TRP A 68 -14.59 -1.49 -7.65
N MET A 69 -13.33 -1.18 -7.97
CA MET A 69 -12.94 -0.58 -9.25
C MET A 69 -13.38 -1.45 -10.43
N GLY A 70 -13.16 -2.77 -10.35
CA GLY A 70 -13.57 -3.71 -11.40
C GLY A 70 -15.09 -3.87 -11.57
N ARG A 71 -15.88 -3.51 -10.54
CA ARG A 71 -17.35 -3.63 -10.55
C ARG A 71 -18.09 -2.29 -10.66
N HIS A 72 -17.39 -1.17 -10.60
CA HIS A 72 -17.98 0.16 -10.56
C HIS A 72 -18.84 0.45 -11.81
N ARG A 73 -20.02 1.05 -11.60
CA ARG A 73 -20.98 1.41 -12.66
C ARG A 73 -21.44 2.86 -12.49
N PRO A 74 -21.23 3.74 -13.50
CA PRO A 74 -20.50 3.50 -14.77
C PRO A 74 -19.01 3.19 -14.52
N PRO A 75 -18.28 2.57 -15.47
CA PRO A 75 -16.83 2.36 -15.32
C PRO A 75 -16.12 3.67 -14.99
N LEU A 76 -15.11 3.59 -14.11
CA LEU A 76 -14.30 4.75 -13.74
C LEU A 76 -13.53 5.27 -14.96
N GLY A 77 -13.44 6.59 -15.09
CA GLY A 77 -12.57 7.21 -16.07
C GLY A 77 -11.10 6.98 -15.75
N PHE A 78 -10.22 7.08 -16.74
CA PHE A 78 -8.76 6.89 -16.56
C PHE A 78 -8.19 7.73 -15.43
N ARG A 79 -8.61 9.00 -15.33
CA ARG A 79 -8.18 9.90 -14.26
C ARG A 79 -8.52 9.39 -12.87
N GLN A 80 -9.73 8.89 -12.66
CA GLN A 80 -10.17 8.36 -11.37
C GLN A 80 -9.36 7.11 -11.01
N GLN A 81 -9.17 6.20 -11.96
CA GLN A 81 -8.34 5.01 -11.75
C GLN A 81 -6.89 5.37 -11.41
N PHE A 82 -6.33 6.38 -12.08
CA PHE A 82 -4.99 6.88 -11.81
C PHE A 82 -4.86 7.50 -10.41
N GLU A 83 -5.79 8.38 -10.03
CA GLU A 83 -5.79 9.03 -8.70
C GLU A 83 -5.90 7.99 -7.57
N MET A 84 -6.75 6.98 -7.75
CA MET A 84 -6.89 5.87 -6.81
C MET A 84 -5.64 4.99 -6.75
N GLY A 85 -5.08 4.63 -7.91
CA GLY A 85 -3.84 3.86 -8.01
C GLY A 85 -2.66 4.58 -7.36
N ARG A 86 -2.57 5.91 -7.52
CA ARG A 86 -1.56 6.73 -6.87
C ARG A 86 -1.72 6.71 -5.35
N ALA A 87 -2.93 6.91 -4.83
CA ALA A 87 -3.17 6.87 -3.39
C ALA A 87 -2.83 5.49 -2.78
N ALA A 88 -3.21 4.40 -3.46
CA ALA A 88 -2.87 3.04 -3.06
C ALA A 88 -1.35 2.80 -3.09
N HIS A 89 -0.66 3.32 -4.11
CA HIS A 89 0.79 3.22 -4.24
C HIS A 89 1.53 3.98 -3.14
N GLU A 90 1.16 5.23 -2.87
CA GLU A 90 1.76 6.05 -1.81
C GLU A 90 1.60 5.39 -0.43
N GLY A 91 0.40 4.85 -0.13
CA GLY A 91 0.15 4.10 1.09
C GLY A 91 1.00 2.83 1.21
N LEU A 92 1.16 2.10 0.11
CA LEU A 92 2.02 0.91 0.06
C LEU A 92 3.49 1.24 0.35
N ILE A 93 4.03 2.29 -0.28
CA ILE A 93 5.43 2.70 -0.07
C ILE A 93 5.65 3.09 1.39
N LEU A 94 4.76 3.89 1.96
CA LEU A 94 4.83 4.30 3.37
C LEU A 94 4.84 3.08 4.31
N ALA A 95 3.93 2.13 4.10
CA ALA A 95 3.85 0.92 4.92
C ALA A 95 5.09 0.02 4.76
N HIS A 96 5.62 -0.08 3.54
CA HIS A 96 6.85 -0.83 3.27
C HIS A 96 8.08 -0.19 3.95
N GLU A 97 8.24 1.13 3.87
CA GLU A 97 9.35 1.82 4.53
C GLU A 97 9.30 1.63 6.05
N ALA A 98 8.11 1.75 6.65
CA ALA A 98 7.93 1.49 8.08
C ALA A 98 8.24 0.03 8.45
N TRP A 99 7.90 -0.92 7.57
CA TRP A 99 8.23 -2.33 7.75
C TRP A 99 9.75 -2.56 7.76
N ILE A 100 10.48 -2.00 6.78
CA ILE A 100 11.94 -2.10 6.71
C ILE A 100 12.60 -1.45 7.94
N ALA A 101 12.12 -0.28 8.37
CA ALA A 101 12.63 0.40 9.56
C ALA A 101 12.45 -0.45 10.82
N PHE A 102 11.28 -1.06 10.99
CA PHE A 102 11.00 -1.98 12.09
C PHE A 102 11.90 -3.22 12.06
N GLN A 103 12.08 -3.85 10.89
CA GLN A 103 12.98 -4.99 10.73
C GLN A 103 14.43 -4.62 11.09
N ALA A 104 14.90 -3.46 10.63
CA ALA A 104 16.25 -2.97 10.90
C ALA A 104 16.45 -2.71 12.41
N ALA A 105 15.50 -2.03 13.05
CA ALA A 105 15.54 -1.78 14.50
C ALA A 105 15.53 -3.09 15.30
N TYR A 106 14.75 -4.08 14.86
CA TYR A 106 14.72 -5.39 15.51
C TYR A 106 16.09 -6.08 15.45
N GLN A 107 16.78 -6.02 14.32
CA GLN A 107 18.15 -6.56 14.23
C GLN A 107 19.13 -5.79 15.12
N VAL A 108 19.10 -4.45 15.10
CA VAL A 108 19.98 -3.59 15.91
C VAL A 108 19.76 -3.80 17.41
N SER A 109 18.53 -4.06 17.84
CA SER A 109 18.20 -4.34 19.24
C SER A 109 18.74 -5.67 19.78
N GLY A 110 19.39 -6.49 18.92
CA GLY A 110 19.75 -7.85 19.24
C GLY A 110 18.54 -8.77 19.32
N ARG A 111 17.53 -8.52 18.47
CA ARG A 111 16.29 -9.31 18.36
C ARG A 111 15.41 -9.26 19.62
N LYS A 112 15.38 -8.11 20.28
CA LYS A 112 14.57 -7.86 21.47
C LYS A 112 13.31 -7.08 21.09
N VAL A 113 12.17 -7.76 21.07
CA VAL A 113 10.88 -7.16 20.66
C VAL A 113 10.49 -5.97 21.54
N ASP A 114 10.81 -6.01 22.85
CA ASP A 114 10.47 -4.92 23.78
C ASP A 114 11.25 -3.61 23.50
N HIS A 115 12.34 -3.68 22.75
CA HIS A 115 13.21 -2.55 22.44
C HIS A 115 12.82 -1.80 21.15
N VAL A 116 11.84 -2.31 20.40
CA VAL A 116 11.40 -1.75 19.11
C VAL A 116 9.95 -1.28 19.13
N ARG A 117 9.49 -0.85 20.32
CA ARG A 117 8.10 -0.42 20.54
C ARG A 117 7.73 0.74 19.62
N ASP A 118 8.60 1.73 19.48
CA ASP A 118 8.31 2.93 18.71
C ASP A 118 8.20 2.60 17.22
N GLU A 119 9.09 1.76 16.69
CA GLU A 119 9.03 1.31 15.29
C GLU A 119 7.81 0.42 15.03
N ARG A 120 7.40 -0.41 16.01
CA ARG A 120 6.17 -1.19 15.92
C ARG A 120 4.93 -0.29 15.83
N GLU A 121 4.84 0.74 16.67
CA GLU A 121 3.70 1.67 16.59
C GLU A 121 3.73 2.50 15.29
N ARG A 122 4.92 2.87 14.78
CA ARG A 122 5.04 3.51 13.46
C ARG A 122 4.59 2.60 12.32
N LEU A 123 4.94 1.32 12.36
CA LEU A 123 4.46 0.32 11.37
C LEU A 123 2.94 0.21 11.40
N LYS A 124 2.34 0.13 12.59
CA LYS A 124 0.87 0.10 12.73
C LYS A 124 0.24 1.36 12.17
N ALA A 125 0.76 2.53 12.53
CA ALA A 125 0.27 3.80 12.04
C ALA A 125 0.35 3.89 10.51
N ALA A 126 1.46 3.45 9.91
CA ALA A 126 1.63 3.43 8.46
C ALA A 126 0.64 2.48 7.76
N LEU A 127 0.40 1.29 8.31
CA LEU A 127 -0.59 0.35 7.78
C LEU A 127 -2.02 0.87 7.94
N CYS A 128 -2.36 1.50 9.07
CA CYS A 128 -3.65 2.16 9.27
C CYS A 128 -3.82 3.30 8.26
N GLN A 129 -2.82 4.18 8.11
CA GLN A 129 -2.87 5.28 7.16
C GLN A 129 -3.03 4.79 5.71
N ALA A 130 -2.33 3.73 5.32
CA ALA A 130 -2.50 3.10 4.01
C ALA A 130 -3.92 2.53 3.85
N THR A 131 -4.47 1.92 4.89
CA THR A 131 -5.85 1.40 4.90
C THR A 131 -6.87 2.52 4.76
N ASP A 132 -6.74 3.61 5.52
CA ASP A 132 -7.62 4.76 5.49
C ASP A 132 -7.60 5.44 4.11
N ALA A 133 -6.43 5.49 3.45
CA ALA A 133 -6.32 5.99 2.09
C ALA A 133 -7.11 5.12 1.09
N LEU A 134 -7.08 3.79 1.23
CA LEU A 134 -7.84 2.87 0.38
C LEU A 134 -9.35 2.99 0.60
N VAL A 135 -9.77 3.15 1.87
CA VAL A 135 -11.19 3.33 2.23
C VAL A 135 -11.71 4.66 1.70
N SER A 136 -10.96 5.75 1.94
CA SER A 136 -11.29 7.08 1.44
C SER A 136 -11.35 7.12 -0.09
N ALA A 137 -10.44 6.42 -0.78
CA ALA A 137 -10.44 6.33 -2.24
C ALA A 137 -11.69 5.63 -2.80
N ARG A 138 -12.31 4.73 -2.03
CA ARG A 138 -13.55 4.06 -2.41
C ARG A 138 -14.80 4.91 -2.15
N GLY A 139 -14.70 5.92 -1.28
CA GLY A 139 -15.82 6.77 -0.87
C GLY A 139 -16.75 6.11 0.16
N ASP A 140 -16.25 5.12 0.90
CA ASP A 140 -16.96 4.53 2.04
C ASP A 140 -16.65 5.36 3.31
N ASP A 141 -17.40 6.44 3.53
CA ASP A 141 -17.47 7.16 4.82
C ASP A 141 -18.64 6.65 5.68
#